data_AF-A0A7X6YIQ5-F1
#
_entry.id   AF-A0A7X6YIQ5-F1
#
_cell.length_a   1.000
_cell.length_b   1.000
_cell.length_c   1.000
_cell.angle_alpha   90.00
_cell.angle_beta   90.00
_cell.angle_gamma   90.00
#
_symmetry.space_group_name_H-M   'P 1'
#
loop_
_entity.id
_entity.type
_entity.pdbx_description
1 polymer ?
#
loop_
_entity_poly.entity_id
_entity_poly.type
_entity_poly.pdbx_seq_one_letter_code
_entity_poly.pdbx_strand_id
1 'polypeptide(L)'
;KRQVELIAGTLKTSRQIKTGTGTGTVAFKGGILQSDGANSYDPWIATNILVAVAPAGGTIDTLGLNMKLGSSALTGPGALSLCGGGSVLFSAGSVNWAGGVTLDQASVAAAGTNALGTGRVMLGTNTLRIGANALLSNTVVAPADGGAVEVADETTGVVAGLSGGRLLKQGGGELVADDVAAGTDLAIQGGAVKVMPVAEIIKSPAGTPVIWMDASAAASLVSATSNDVSRWYDCRTPGNTAGFFATNLYNRPLLVTNALNGLPVLDFGKLGQSGLANENRMMVFKGYQSNIRSVFWVIGSRNGGGFLLGDSQAAGSARHFHRSSGSGLYGGVPSDPLWGGVGQEKGIVRAGETWTNGTPVNGAVTGLSGGYDLVSWRLSQADDAANNTPGAVWFASCYAPSDGRLNGGQELAEVLIYTNRLSEADRQATERYLFRKWFSAREPAGLVFGRVSLDGAGTGFVNAYPGPVRVAELVINAADVYVAGPAGGMSVDLLTVASGGVLDAARLTALAVTDVDMQEQATLAAVLDAAGAATVLSVSGDLTLPAAARYTVLLTAGAMPPSSALLIAAGGAVLTPSGTTAWAHAGQVS
;
A
#
# COMPACT_ATOMS: atom_id res chain seq x y z
N LYS A 1 -17.62 37.22 -10.21
CA LYS A 1 -17.37 35.89 -9.61
C LYS A 1 -17.84 35.97 -8.15
N ARG A 2 -18.89 35.25 -7.75
CA ARG A 2 -19.41 35.30 -6.36
C ARG A 2 -18.61 34.33 -5.50
N GLN A 3 -18.01 34.82 -4.42
CA GLN A 3 -17.11 34.01 -3.59
C GLN A 3 -17.31 34.34 -2.11
N VAL A 4 -17.34 33.30 -1.29
CA VAL A 4 -17.25 33.37 0.18
C VAL A 4 -15.90 32.80 0.56
N GLU A 5 -15.12 33.53 1.36
CA GLU A 5 -13.82 33.06 1.86
C GLU A 5 -13.86 32.90 3.38
N LEU A 6 -13.55 31.69 3.86
CA LEU A 6 -13.48 31.33 5.26
C LEU A 6 -12.01 31.29 5.68
N ILE A 7 -11.49 32.44 6.12
CA ILE A 7 -10.06 32.61 6.42
C ILE A 7 -9.78 32.25 7.88
N ALA A 8 -10.44 32.93 8.80
CA ALA A 8 -10.34 32.69 10.23
C ALA A 8 -11.71 32.94 10.89
N GLY A 9 -11.96 32.26 12.01
CA GLY A 9 -13.24 32.33 12.73
C GLY A 9 -14.35 31.50 12.07
N THR A 10 -15.58 31.74 12.54
CA THR A 10 -16.73 30.89 12.22
C THR A 10 -17.79 31.64 11.43
N LEU A 11 -18.12 31.14 10.24
CA LEU A 11 -19.35 31.50 9.55
C LEU A 11 -20.45 30.55 9.99
N LYS A 12 -21.31 31.02 10.91
CA LYS A 12 -22.53 30.32 11.28
C LYS A 12 -23.65 30.68 10.30
N THR A 13 -24.29 29.68 9.70
CA THR A 13 -25.39 29.92 8.75
C THR A 13 -26.63 29.11 9.10
N SER A 14 -27.76 29.79 9.14
CA SER A 14 -29.10 29.20 9.24
C SER A 14 -29.76 28.99 7.89
N ARG A 15 -29.03 29.14 6.78
CA ARG A 15 -29.57 29.03 5.41
C ARG A 15 -28.63 28.27 4.49
N GLN A 16 -29.21 27.70 3.43
CA GLN A 16 -28.47 27.14 2.31
C GLN A 16 -27.58 28.20 1.63
N ILE A 17 -26.31 27.87 1.40
CA ILE A 17 -25.39 28.66 0.58
C ILE A 17 -25.67 28.37 -0.88
N LYS A 18 -26.14 29.37 -1.62
CA LYS A 18 -26.47 29.25 -3.03
C LYS A 18 -26.18 30.53 -3.80
N THR A 19 -26.01 30.37 -5.10
CA THR A 19 -26.27 31.46 -6.05
C THR A 19 -27.62 31.18 -6.72
N GLY A 20 -28.20 32.16 -7.41
CA GLY A 20 -29.39 31.90 -8.25
C GLY A 20 -29.02 30.95 -9.40
N THR A 21 -29.24 31.37 -10.63
CA THR A 21 -28.81 30.59 -11.82
C THR A 21 -27.31 30.65 -12.11
N GLY A 22 -26.53 31.40 -11.31
CA GLY A 22 -25.10 31.60 -11.51
C GLY A 22 -24.22 30.50 -10.94
N THR A 23 -22.91 30.73 -10.92
CA THR A 23 -21.92 29.88 -10.22
C THR A 23 -21.26 30.67 -9.09
N GLY A 24 -20.74 29.95 -8.08
CA GLY A 24 -20.04 30.56 -6.97
C GLY A 24 -18.99 29.63 -6.36
N THR A 25 -18.25 30.15 -5.37
CA THR A 25 -17.24 29.38 -4.66
C THR A 25 -17.32 29.65 -3.16
N VAL A 26 -17.25 28.59 -2.35
CA VAL A 26 -16.93 28.66 -0.92
C VAL A 26 -15.48 28.19 -0.76
N ALA A 27 -14.60 29.08 -0.31
CA ALA A 27 -13.18 28.82 -0.17
C ALA A 27 -12.80 28.71 1.32
N PHE A 28 -12.40 27.52 1.76
CA PHE A 28 -11.78 27.31 3.06
C PHE A 28 -10.30 27.70 2.99
N LYS A 29 -9.90 28.62 3.87
CA LYS A 29 -8.54 29.13 4.04
C LYS A 29 -8.14 29.14 5.53
N GLY A 30 -8.65 28.18 6.30
CA GLY A 30 -8.46 28.03 7.75
C GLY A 30 -9.70 28.27 8.61
N GLY A 31 -10.80 28.80 8.05
CA GLY A 31 -12.02 29.11 8.79
C GLY A 31 -13.00 27.95 8.96
N ILE A 32 -14.06 28.20 9.73
CA ILE A 32 -15.11 27.23 10.09
C ILE A 32 -16.42 27.59 9.39
N LEU A 33 -17.07 26.61 8.76
CA LEU A 33 -18.47 26.68 8.36
C LEU A 33 -19.31 25.90 9.38
N GLN A 34 -20.16 26.60 10.13
CA GLN A 34 -20.95 26.01 11.20
C GLN A 34 -22.46 26.08 10.88
N SER A 35 -23.15 24.98 11.15
CA SER A 35 -24.61 24.90 11.14
C SER A 35 -25.25 25.82 12.19
N ASP A 36 -26.53 26.13 12.06
CA ASP A 36 -27.26 26.81 13.13
C ASP A 36 -27.71 25.87 14.26
N GLY A 37 -27.64 24.54 14.03
CA GLY A 37 -28.11 23.50 14.94
C GLY A 37 -29.64 23.33 14.95
N ALA A 38 -30.37 24.05 14.09
CA ALA A 38 -31.82 24.04 14.07
C ALA A 38 -32.40 23.39 12.80
N ASN A 39 -31.74 23.55 11.64
CA ASN A 39 -32.28 23.07 10.36
C ASN A 39 -31.23 22.32 9.53
N SER A 40 -31.61 21.14 9.03
CA SER A 40 -30.86 20.48 7.95
C SER A 40 -31.34 21.03 6.60
N TYR A 41 -30.39 21.39 5.74
CA TYR A 41 -30.66 21.81 4.36
C TYR A 41 -30.12 20.75 3.40
N ASP A 42 -30.97 20.29 2.49
CA ASP A 42 -30.59 19.38 1.41
C ASP A 42 -30.65 20.10 0.04
N PRO A 43 -29.50 20.42 -0.57
CA PRO A 43 -28.15 20.44 0.01
C PRO A 43 -27.90 21.71 0.85
N TRP A 44 -26.92 21.69 1.75
CA TRP A 44 -26.51 22.86 2.53
C TRP A 44 -25.67 23.84 1.72
N ILE A 45 -24.79 23.30 0.87
CA ILE A 45 -24.12 24.02 -0.20
C ILE A 45 -24.71 23.57 -1.54
N ALA A 46 -25.28 24.50 -2.29
CA ALA A 46 -25.95 24.22 -3.56
C ALA A 46 -25.00 23.63 -4.62
N THR A 47 -25.57 22.92 -5.58
CA THR A 47 -24.83 22.13 -6.58
C THR A 47 -23.99 22.94 -7.55
N ASN A 48 -24.37 24.20 -7.78
CA ASN A 48 -23.64 25.16 -8.62
C ASN A 48 -22.51 25.89 -7.88
N ILE A 49 -22.21 25.50 -6.64
CA ILE A 49 -21.16 26.12 -5.82
C ILE A 49 -19.97 25.16 -5.74
N LEU A 50 -18.81 25.64 -6.18
CA LEU A 50 -17.54 24.93 -5.97
C LEU A 50 -17.09 25.09 -4.52
N VAL A 51 -16.56 24.03 -3.92
CA VAL A 51 -15.85 24.14 -2.64
C VAL A 51 -14.35 24.03 -2.91
N ALA A 52 -13.59 25.04 -2.49
CA ALA A 52 -12.14 25.08 -2.65
C ALA A 52 -11.48 25.05 -1.26
N VAL A 53 -10.50 24.17 -1.05
CA VAL A 53 -9.82 24.03 0.24
C VAL A 53 -8.35 24.36 0.05
N ALA A 54 -7.95 25.55 0.49
CA ALA A 54 -6.57 26.03 0.42
C ALA A 54 -5.66 25.29 1.42
N PRO A 55 -4.33 25.38 1.32
CA PRO A 55 -3.40 24.60 2.18
C PRO A 55 -3.66 24.70 3.69
N ALA A 56 -4.20 25.82 4.16
CA ALA A 56 -4.57 26.02 5.57
C ALA A 56 -5.77 25.16 6.04
N GLY A 57 -6.47 24.48 5.12
CA GLY A 57 -7.60 23.61 5.43
C GLY A 57 -8.87 24.38 5.79
N GLY A 58 -9.77 23.69 6.49
CA GLY A 58 -10.98 24.27 7.07
C GLY A 58 -11.78 23.27 7.91
N THR A 59 -12.80 23.77 8.60
CA THR A 59 -13.67 22.94 9.44
C THR A 59 -15.13 23.07 9.02
N ILE A 60 -15.84 21.95 9.00
CA ILE A 60 -17.30 21.90 8.90
C ILE A 60 -17.83 21.40 10.23
N ASP A 61 -18.57 22.26 10.93
CA ASP A 61 -19.22 21.94 12.20
C ASP A 61 -20.72 21.78 11.95
N THR A 62 -21.22 20.56 12.12
CA THR A 62 -22.62 20.21 11.83
C THR A 62 -23.58 20.56 12.97
N LEU A 63 -23.07 20.78 14.18
CA LEU A 63 -23.85 20.87 15.42
C LEU A 63 -24.94 19.78 15.53
N GLY A 64 -24.58 18.54 15.22
CA GLY A 64 -25.40 17.34 15.40
C GLY A 64 -26.32 17.03 14.21
N LEU A 65 -26.35 17.89 13.19
CA LEU A 65 -27.22 17.72 12.04
C LEU A 65 -26.58 16.85 10.95
N ASN A 66 -27.44 16.26 10.12
CA ASN A 66 -27.02 15.65 8.87
C ASN A 66 -27.02 16.72 7.77
N MET A 67 -25.85 17.03 7.23
CA MET A 67 -25.65 18.07 6.23
C MET A 67 -25.24 17.45 4.89
N LYS A 68 -25.55 18.11 3.78
CA LYS A 68 -25.14 17.64 2.45
C LYS A 68 -24.40 18.72 1.68
N LEU A 69 -23.25 18.36 1.12
CA LEU A 69 -22.54 19.18 0.15
C LEU A 69 -23.02 18.76 -1.24
N GLY A 70 -23.89 19.57 -1.84
CA GLY A 70 -24.35 19.39 -3.21
C GLY A 70 -23.30 19.85 -4.24
N SER A 71 -22.26 20.57 -3.81
CA SER A 71 -21.24 21.24 -4.63
C SER A 71 -20.80 20.47 -5.88
N SER A 72 -20.48 21.20 -6.95
CA SER A 72 -20.10 20.61 -8.25
C SER A 72 -18.84 19.75 -8.21
N ALA A 73 -17.98 19.94 -7.20
CA ALA A 73 -16.85 19.11 -6.76
C ALA A 73 -16.10 19.89 -5.66
N LEU A 74 -15.21 19.20 -4.94
CA LEU A 74 -14.17 19.83 -4.14
C LEU A 74 -12.87 19.96 -4.95
N THR A 75 -12.05 20.95 -4.59
CA THR A 75 -10.71 21.16 -5.16
C THR A 75 -9.71 21.65 -4.12
N GLY A 76 -8.43 21.43 -4.37
CA GLY A 76 -7.33 22.04 -3.62
C GLY A 76 -6.55 21.06 -2.75
N PRO A 77 -5.48 21.52 -2.09
CA PRO A 77 -4.58 20.67 -1.32
C PRO A 77 -4.92 20.56 0.17
N GLY A 78 -5.81 21.40 0.71
CA GLY A 78 -6.09 21.43 2.15
C GLY A 78 -7.12 20.40 2.60
N ALA A 79 -6.96 19.93 3.84
CA ALA A 79 -7.88 19.00 4.48
C ALA A 79 -9.13 19.70 5.03
N LEU A 80 -10.22 18.94 5.19
CA LEU A 80 -11.40 19.36 5.95
C LEU A 80 -11.52 18.55 7.25
N SER A 81 -11.72 19.22 8.37
CA SER A 81 -12.15 18.58 9.61
C SER A 81 -13.67 18.64 9.73
N LEU A 82 -14.31 17.53 10.09
CA LEU A 82 -15.75 17.46 10.33
C LEU A 82 -16.01 17.27 11.82
N CYS A 83 -16.82 18.14 12.42
CA CYS A 83 -17.13 18.07 13.85
C CYS A 83 -18.57 18.41 14.21
N GLY A 84 -18.85 18.38 15.51
CA GLY A 84 -20.13 18.81 16.09
C GLY A 84 -21.21 17.74 16.18
N GLY A 85 -20.94 16.48 15.81
CA GLY A 85 -21.94 15.41 15.75
C GLY A 85 -22.44 15.15 14.32
N GLY A 86 -23.51 14.37 14.20
CA GLY A 86 -24.23 14.19 12.92
C GLY A 86 -23.37 13.62 11.78
N SER A 87 -23.67 14.02 10.55
CA SER A 87 -22.95 13.56 9.37
C SER A 87 -22.88 14.58 8.23
N VAL A 88 -21.88 14.46 7.36
CA VAL A 88 -21.78 15.22 6.11
C VAL A 88 -21.78 14.30 4.90
N LEU A 89 -22.75 14.47 4.00
CA LEU A 89 -22.83 13.76 2.72
C LEU A 89 -22.11 14.52 1.61
N PHE A 90 -21.09 13.88 1.02
CA PHE A 90 -20.39 14.36 -0.17
C PHE A 90 -21.02 13.73 -1.41
N SER A 91 -21.70 14.54 -2.23
CA SER A 91 -22.54 14.04 -3.32
C SER A 91 -21.83 13.91 -4.67
N ALA A 92 -20.76 14.68 -4.89
CA ALA A 92 -20.09 14.78 -6.20
C ALA A 92 -18.64 14.30 -6.13
N GLY A 93 -18.18 13.63 -7.18
CA GLY A 93 -16.78 13.20 -7.34
C GLY A 93 -15.82 14.39 -7.34
N SER A 94 -14.78 14.31 -6.51
CA SER A 94 -13.87 15.40 -6.19
C SER A 94 -12.41 15.05 -6.50
N VAL A 95 -12.14 14.52 -7.70
CA VAL A 95 -10.82 13.99 -8.11
C VAL A 95 -9.66 14.99 -8.04
N ASN A 96 -9.95 16.30 -8.02
CA ASN A 96 -8.95 17.37 -7.92
C ASN A 96 -8.75 17.88 -6.49
N TRP A 97 -9.29 17.18 -5.50
CA TRP A 97 -9.12 17.50 -4.09
C TRP A 97 -8.25 16.44 -3.42
N ALA A 98 -7.06 16.85 -2.98
CA ALA A 98 -6.04 15.96 -2.44
C ALA A 98 -5.87 16.07 -0.92
N GLY A 99 -6.58 16.99 -0.27
CA GLY A 99 -6.33 17.28 1.14
C GLY A 99 -6.96 16.31 2.14
N GLY A 100 -8.01 15.59 1.73
CA GLY A 100 -8.63 14.56 2.57
C GLY A 100 -9.56 15.10 3.66
N VAL A 101 -10.02 14.18 4.50
CA VAL A 101 -11.05 14.41 5.52
C VAL A 101 -10.58 13.87 6.87
N THR A 102 -10.76 14.66 7.92
CA THR A 102 -10.63 14.22 9.31
C THR A 102 -11.99 14.24 9.99
N LEU A 103 -12.35 13.15 10.64
CA LEU A 103 -13.60 13.00 11.37
C LEU A 103 -13.37 13.21 12.87
N ASP A 104 -13.70 14.41 13.35
CA ASP A 104 -13.55 14.83 14.74
C ASP A 104 -14.94 15.04 15.37
N GLN A 105 -15.54 13.96 15.89
CA GLN A 105 -16.91 13.92 16.43
C GLN A 105 -18.04 14.01 15.38
N ALA A 106 -17.77 13.85 14.09
CA ALA A 106 -18.81 13.77 13.06
C ALA A 106 -18.54 12.64 12.07
N SER A 107 -19.60 12.06 11.51
CA SER A 107 -19.50 11.05 10.45
C SER A 107 -19.45 11.67 9.05
N VAL A 108 -19.01 10.91 8.07
CA VAL A 108 -19.05 11.30 6.66
C VAL A 108 -19.78 10.23 5.83
N ALA A 109 -20.47 10.64 4.78
CA ALA A 109 -21.06 9.74 3.80
C ALA A 109 -20.56 10.08 2.40
N ALA A 110 -20.17 9.07 1.64
CA ALA A 110 -19.75 9.20 0.25
C ALA A 110 -20.87 8.67 -0.67
N ALA A 111 -21.43 9.54 -1.52
CA ALA A 111 -22.54 9.16 -2.41
C ALA A 111 -22.09 8.61 -3.77
N GLY A 112 -20.78 8.59 -4.04
CA GLY A 112 -20.25 8.16 -5.32
C GLY A 112 -18.73 8.13 -5.38
N THR A 113 -18.21 7.68 -6.52
CA THR A 113 -16.78 7.52 -6.77
C THR A 113 -16.01 8.82 -6.54
N ASN A 114 -14.94 8.73 -5.75
CA ASN A 114 -14.03 9.80 -5.36
C ASN A 114 -14.74 11.02 -4.75
N ALA A 115 -15.90 10.85 -4.14
CA ALA A 115 -16.63 11.96 -3.49
C ALA A 115 -15.81 12.62 -2.37
N LEU A 116 -14.87 11.90 -1.77
CA LEU A 116 -13.95 12.38 -0.73
C LEU A 116 -12.55 12.74 -1.28
N GLY A 117 -12.42 12.89 -2.60
CA GLY A 117 -11.15 13.18 -3.26
C GLY A 117 -10.13 12.05 -3.16
N THR A 118 -8.85 12.40 -3.08
CA THR A 118 -7.72 11.44 -3.09
C THR A 118 -6.85 11.52 -1.83
N GLY A 119 -7.17 12.42 -0.89
CA GLY A 119 -6.45 12.52 0.39
C GLY A 119 -6.79 11.36 1.34
N ARG A 120 -6.22 11.36 2.53
CA ARG A 120 -6.56 10.35 3.56
C ARG A 120 -7.93 10.66 4.18
N VAL A 121 -8.61 9.62 4.65
CA VAL A 121 -9.81 9.75 5.50
C VAL A 121 -9.45 9.26 6.90
N MET A 122 -9.31 10.18 7.86
CA MET A 122 -8.99 9.87 9.25
C MET A 122 -10.28 9.74 10.07
N LEU A 123 -10.56 8.55 10.60
CA LEU A 123 -11.89 8.23 11.14
C LEU A 123 -12.14 8.77 12.56
N GLY A 124 -11.11 9.02 13.37
CA GLY A 124 -11.33 9.19 14.81
C GLY A 124 -12.11 7.97 15.34
N THR A 125 -13.13 8.20 16.16
CA THR A 125 -14.08 7.16 16.58
C THR A 125 -15.39 7.14 15.76
N ASN A 126 -15.40 7.82 14.60
CA ASN A 126 -16.59 8.07 13.80
C ASN A 126 -16.69 7.11 12.60
N THR A 127 -17.76 7.28 11.80
CA THR A 127 -18.10 6.40 10.69
C THR A 127 -17.92 7.08 9.33
N LEU A 128 -17.25 6.39 8.41
CA LEU A 128 -17.37 6.60 6.97
C LEU A 128 -18.49 5.70 6.43
N ARG A 129 -19.54 6.29 5.86
CA ARG A 129 -20.68 5.58 5.26
C ARG A 129 -20.56 5.53 3.74
N ILE A 130 -20.76 4.35 3.17
CA ILE A 130 -20.80 4.10 1.73
C ILE A 130 -22.17 3.50 1.40
N GLY A 131 -23.07 4.35 0.90
CA GLY A 131 -24.47 3.99 0.64
C GLY A 131 -24.79 3.56 -0.79
N ALA A 132 -23.79 3.59 -1.68
CA ALA A 132 -23.89 3.16 -3.07
C ALA A 132 -22.52 2.67 -3.54
N ASN A 133 -22.49 1.91 -4.64
CA ASN A 133 -21.24 1.41 -5.21
C ASN A 133 -20.31 2.59 -5.50
N ALA A 134 -19.18 2.63 -4.80
CA ALA A 134 -18.27 3.76 -4.84
C ALA A 134 -16.82 3.29 -4.78
N LEU A 135 -16.01 3.85 -5.67
CA LEU A 135 -14.56 3.75 -5.59
C LEU A 135 -13.99 5.02 -4.98
N LEU A 136 -13.37 4.89 -3.82
CA LEU A 136 -12.72 5.97 -3.10
C LEU A 136 -11.21 5.77 -3.23
N SER A 137 -10.52 6.71 -3.89
CA SER A 137 -9.04 6.67 -4.00
C SER A 137 -8.33 7.01 -2.68
N ASN A 138 -9.06 6.99 -1.57
CA ASN A 138 -8.60 7.38 -0.25
C ASN A 138 -7.99 6.18 0.49
N THR A 139 -6.90 6.42 1.23
CA THR A 139 -6.53 5.54 2.33
C THR A 139 -7.37 5.90 3.55
N VAL A 140 -8.10 4.93 4.09
CA VAL A 140 -8.86 5.06 5.33
C VAL A 140 -7.97 4.73 6.52
N VAL A 141 -8.00 5.58 7.54
CA VAL A 141 -7.12 5.50 8.71
C VAL A 141 -7.96 5.42 9.97
N ALA A 142 -7.91 4.29 10.66
CA ALA A 142 -8.55 4.08 11.96
C ALA A 142 -7.52 4.24 13.09
N PRO A 143 -7.66 5.16 14.05
CA PRO A 143 -6.82 5.17 15.24
C PRO A 143 -6.99 3.89 16.09
N ALA A 144 -6.15 3.74 17.12
CA ALA A 144 -6.26 2.61 18.05
C ALA A 144 -7.60 2.58 18.81
N ASP A 145 -8.19 3.76 19.05
CA ASP A 145 -9.47 3.91 19.75
C ASP A 145 -10.68 3.46 18.90
N GLY A 146 -10.47 3.14 17.62
CA GLY A 146 -11.51 2.63 16.74
C GLY A 146 -11.77 3.52 15.53
N GLY A 147 -12.99 3.46 15.01
CA GLY A 147 -13.42 4.09 13.77
C GLY A 147 -14.08 3.06 12.87
N ALA A 148 -15.14 3.44 12.15
CA ALA A 148 -15.93 2.50 11.37
C ALA A 148 -15.99 2.87 9.88
N VAL A 149 -16.01 1.85 9.03
CA VAL A 149 -16.57 1.93 7.69
C VAL A 149 -17.87 1.13 7.65
N GLU A 150 -18.97 1.80 7.32
CA GLU A 150 -20.29 1.20 7.15
C GLU A 150 -20.60 1.14 5.65
N VAL A 151 -20.76 -0.08 5.12
CA VAL A 151 -21.14 -0.29 3.71
C VAL A 151 -22.54 -0.87 3.68
N ALA A 152 -23.47 -0.17 3.03
CA ALA A 152 -24.87 -0.57 2.96
C ALA A 152 -25.04 -1.95 2.32
N ASP A 153 -26.18 -2.60 2.59
CA ASP A 153 -26.50 -3.90 2.01
C ASP A 153 -26.45 -3.86 0.48
N GLU A 154 -26.05 -4.98 -0.15
CA GLU A 154 -25.93 -5.12 -1.61
C GLU A 154 -24.98 -4.10 -2.28
N THR A 155 -24.16 -3.41 -1.47
CA THR A 155 -23.23 -2.38 -1.94
C THR A 155 -21.79 -2.84 -1.81
N THR A 156 -20.95 -2.41 -2.75
CA THR A 156 -19.49 -2.54 -2.70
C THR A 156 -18.86 -1.17 -2.53
N GLY A 157 -18.17 -0.96 -1.40
CA GLY A 157 -17.31 0.18 -1.18
C GLY A 157 -15.86 -0.20 -1.44
N VAL A 158 -15.18 0.52 -2.33
CA VAL A 158 -13.77 0.28 -2.65
C VAL A 158 -12.91 1.41 -2.11
N VAL A 159 -11.78 1.09 -1.46
CA VAL A 159 -10.82 2.07 -0.92
C VAL A 159 -9.40 1.77 -1.38
N ALA A 160 -8.58 2.82 -1.52
CA ALA A 160 -7.17 2.69 -1.92
C ALA A 160 -6.31 1.97 -0.87
N GLY A 161 -6.69 2.10 0.40
CA GLY A 161 -6.19 1.17 1.39
C GLY A 161 -6.71 1.41 2.78
N LEU A 162 -6.34 0.51 3.68
CA LEU A 162 -6.67 0.55 5.09
C LEU A 162 -5.38 0.72 5.90
N SER A 163 -5.46 1.46 7.00
CA SER A 163 -4.34 1.63 7.92
C SER A 163 -4.81 1.93 9.34
N GLY A 164 -3.95 1.63 10.31
CA GLY A 164 -4.13 2.01 11.70
C GLY A 164 -4.54 0.86 12.60
N GLY A 165 -5.03 1.16 13.80
CA GLY A 165 -5.00 0.24 14.94
C GLY A 165 -6.23 -0.62 15.15
N ARG A 166 -7.45 -0.17 14.84
CA ARG A 166 -8.67 -1.00 14.95
C ARG A 166 -9.80 -0.45 14.08
N LEU A 167 -9.97 -1.01 12.88
CA LEU A 167 -11.06 -0.62 12.00
C LEU A 167 -12.28 -1.52 12.16
N LEU A 168 -13.44 -0.91 12.44
CA LEU A 168 -14.72 -1.62 12.44
C LEU A 168 -15.32 -1.62 11.02
N LYS A 169 -15.68 -2.79 10.50
CA LYS A 169 -16.49 -2.92 9.29
C LYS A 169 -17.93 -3.26 9.68
N GLN A 170 -18.86 -2.38 9.27
CA GLN A 170 -20.30 -2.48 9.55
C GLN A 170 -21.12 -2.48 8.25
N GLY A 171 -22.43 -2.77 8.38
CA GLY A 171 -23.38 -2.90 7.26
C GLY A 171 -23.15 -4.17 6.43
N GLY A 172 -24.18 -4.67 5.74
CA GLY A 172 -24.14 -5.96 5.05
C GLY A 172 -23.34 -5.97 3.75
N GLY A 173 -22.90 -4.83 3.23
CA GLY A 173 -22.12 -4.74 2.00
C GLY A 173 -20.66 -5.18 2.11
N GLU A 174 -19.98 -5.24 0.97
CA GLU A 174 -18.56 -5.60 0.86
C GLU A 174 -17.66 -4.35 0.88
N LEU A 175 -16.65 -4.34 1.74
CA LEU A 175 -15.55 -3.37 1.70
C LEU A 175 -14.36 -3.99 0.98
N VAL A 176 -13.98 -3.44 -0.16
CA VAL A 176 -12.79 -3.85 -0.93
C VAL A 176 -11.65 -2.89 -0.65
N ALA A 177 -10.49 -3.41 -0.27
CA ALA A 177 -9.26 -2.63 -0.09
C ALA A 177 -8.19 -3.04 -1.12
N ASP A 178 -7.65 -2.04 -1.82
CA ASP A 178 -6.52 -2.23 -2.74
C ASP A 178 -5.22 -2.55 -2.02
N ASP A 179 -5.05 -1.99 -0.83
CA ASP A 179 -3.85 -2.13 -0.01
C ASP A 179 -4.17 -2.07 1.48
N VAL A 180 -3.27 -2.59 2.31
CA VAL A 180 -3.36 -2.53 3.76
C VAL A 180 -1.99 -2.27 4.37
N ALA A 181 -1.91 -1.29 5.26
CA ALA A 181 -0.69 -1.02 6.01
C ALA A 181 -0.39 -2.18 6.97
N ALA A 182 0.89 -2.55 7.08
CA ALA A 182 1.32 -3.65 7.95
C ALA A 182 0.85 -3.45 9.40
N GLY A 183 0.28 -4.51 9.99
CA GLY A 183 -0.22 -4.49 11.37
C GLY A 183 -1.57 -3.81 11.54
N THR A 184 -2.33 -3.59 10.46
CA THR A 184 -3.70 -3.08 10.58
C THR A 184 -4.61 -4.12 11.22
N ASP A 185 -5.40 -3.72 12.22
CA ASP A 185 -6.42 -4.59 12.81
C ASP A 185 -7.81 -4.29 12.24
N LEU A 186 -8.59 -5.34 12.04
CA LEU A 186 -9.96 -5.31 11.53
C LEU A 186 -10.92 -6.01 12.48
N ALA A 187 -12.11 -5.46 12.65
CA ALA A 187 -13.23 -6.08 13.34
C ALA A 187 -14.46 -6.03 12.44
N ILE A 188 -14.85 -7.18 11.89
CA ILE A 188 -15.91 -7.31 10.89
C ILE A 188 -17.22 -7.67 11.61
N GLN A 189 -18.11 -6.70 11.73
CA GLN A 189 -19.42 -6.83 12.40
C GLN A 189 -20.57 -7.03 11.40
N GLY A 190 -20.36 -6.72 10.12
CA GLY A 190 -21.34 -6.93 9.05
C GLY A 190 -20.69 -7.02 7.67
N GLY A 191 -21.28 -7.83 6.80
CA GLY A 191 -20.82 -8.03 5.42
C GLY A 191 -19.42 -8.65 5.35
N ALA A 192 -18.61 -8.21 4.37
CA ALA A 192 -17.28 -8.75 4.17
C ALA A 192 -16.21 -7.66 3.99
N VAL A 193 -14.96 -8.01 4.29
CA VAL A 193 -13.78 -7.27 3.83
C VAL A 193 -13.05 -8.13 2.81
N LYS A 194 -12.81 -7.56 1.63
CA LYS A 194 -12.05 -8.20 0.55
C LYS A 194 -10.77 -7.42 0.28
N VAL A 195 -9.64 -8.12 0.15
CA VAL A 195 -8.39 -7.51 -0.31
C VAL A 195 -8.04 -7.99 -1.71
N MET A 196 -7.80 -7.04 -2.61
CA MET A 196 -7.36 -7.33 -3.98
C MET A 196 -6.79 -6.07 -4.64
N PRO A 197 -5.85 -6.19 -5.59
CA PRO A 197 -5.47 -5.06 -6.42
C PRO A 197 -6.68 -4.54 -7.21
N VAL A 198 -6.91 -3.24 -7.14
CA VAL A 198 -7.92 -2.49 -7.89
C VAL A 198 -7.19 -1.70 -8.98
N ALA A 199 -7.61 -1.87 -10.24
CA ALA A 199 -6.93 -1.27 -11.39
C ALA A 199 -7.21 0.23 -11.51
N GLU A 200 -8.42 0.64 -11.13
CA GLU A 200 -8.97 1.99 -11.27
C GLU A 200 -8.47 2.96 -10.19
N ILE A 201 -7.87 2.47 -9.11
CA ILE A 201 -7.24 3.31 -8.10
C ILE A 201 -5.93 3.85 -8.66
N ILE A 202 -5.83 5.18 -8.76
CA ILE A 202 -4.61 5.86 -9.20
C ILE A 202 -3.53 5.63 -8.16
N LYS A 203 -2.50 4.86 -8.52
CA LYS A 203 -1.40 4.49 -7.62
C LYS A 203 -0.29 5.51 -7.74
N SER A 204 0.14 6.01 -6.60
CA SER A 204 1.34 6.82 -6.45
C SER A 204 2.27 6.11 -5.47
N PRO A 205 3.59 6.32 -5.56
CA PRO A 205 4.49 5.87 -4.52
C PRO A 205 4.11 6.55 -3.20
N ALA A 206 4.38 5.88 -2.08
CA ALA A 206 4.01 6.42 -0.77
C ALA A 206 4.85 7.67 -0.44
N GLY A 207 4.28 8.54 0.39
CA GLY A 207 4.90 9.81 0.75
C GLY A 207 5.04 10.76 -0.43
N THR A 208 6.05 11.63 -0.39
CA THR A 208 6.36 12.57 -1.48
C THR A 208 7.84 12.43 -1.82
N PRO A 209 8.21 11.66 -2.86
CA PRO A 209 9.60 11.64 -3.31
C PRO A 209 10.03 13.06 -3.69
N VAL A 210 11.29 13.42 -3.45
CA VAL A 210 11.84 14.69 -3.91
C VAL A 210 12.21 14.65 -5.39
N ILE A 211 12.47 13.45 -5.91
CA ILE A 211 12.77 13.18 -7.31
C ILE A 211 11.97 11.95 -7.72
N TRP A 212 11.15 12.10 -8.75
CA TRP A 212 10.36 11.02 -9.35
C TRP A 212 10.60 10.99 -10.85
N MET A 213 11.47 10.07 -11.28
CA MET A 213 11.86 9.89 -12.67
C MET A 213 11.16 8.67 -13.22
N ASP A 214 10.26 8.85 -14.20
CA ASP A 214 9.47 7.77 -14.79
C ASP A 214 9.61 7.80 -16.33
N ALA A 215 10.17 6.74 -16.92
CA ALA A 215 10.41 6.67 -18.35
C ALA A 215 9.10 6.48 -19.14
N SER A 216 8.05 5.96 -18.49
CA SER A 216 6.71 5.81 -19.10
C SER A 216 5.92 7.11 -19.16
N ALA A 217 6.31 8.13 -18.38
CA ALA A 217 5.73 9.45 -18.44
C ALA A 217 6.32 10.24 -19.62
N ALA A 218 5.81 10.01 -20.83
CA ALA A 218 6.36 10.59 -22.07
C ALA A 218 6.54 12.12 -22.03
N ALA A 219 5.63 12.85 -21.37
CA ALA A 219 5.73 14.30 -21.22
C ALA A 219 6.99 14.75 -20.44
N SER A 220 7.53 13.88 -19.59
CA SER A 220 8.74 14.15 -18.80
C SER A 220 10.04 14.02 -19.60
N LEU A 221 10.00 13.51 -20.83
CA LEU A 221 11.18 13.28 -21.66
C LEU A 221 11.30 14.34 -22.75
N VAL A 222 12.53 14.84 -22.95
CA VAL A 222 12.86 15.69 -24.11
C VAL A 222 13.80 14.95 -25.02
N SER A 223 13.26 14.49 -26.14
CA SER A 223 14.04 13.80 -27.16
C SER A 223 14.79 14.80 -28.05
N ALA A 224 16.08 14.53 -28.32
CA ALA A 224 16.88 15.29 -29.28
C ALA A 224 16.67 14.79 -30.72
N THR A 225 16.36 13.51 -30.86
CA THR A 225 15.98 12.82 -32.11
C THR A 225 14.75 11.94 -31.83
N SER A 226 14.44 10.94 -32.65
CA SER A 226 13.28 10.06 -32.43
C SER A 226 13.33 9.28 -31.11
N ASN A 227 14.52 8.91 -30.61
CA ASN A 227 14.67 8.08 -29.41
C ASN A 227 15.79 8.51 -28.46
N ASP A 228 16.65 9.47 -28.82
CA ASP A 228 17.72 9.94 -27.91
C ASP A 228 17.16 10.94 -26.90
N VAL A 229 17.24 10.65 -25.60
CA VAL A 229 16.70 11.53 -24.55
C VAL A 229 17.77 12.49 -24.05
N SER A 230 17.57 13.79 -24.31
CA SER A 230 18.48 14.85 -23.85
C SER A 230 18.21 15.31 -22.43
N ARG A 231 16.96 15.19 -21.98
CA ARG A 231 16.53 15.59 -20.63
C ARG A 231 15.39 14.71 -20.13
N TRP A 232 15.43 14.42 -18.84
CA TRP A 232 14.38 13.69 -18.12
C TRP A 232 13.96 14.54 -16.92
N TYR A 233 12.71 15.00 -16.90
CA TYR A 233 12.13 15.80 -15.82
C TYR A 233 11.54 14.90 -14.75
N ASP A 234 11.38 15.47 -13.55
CA ASP A 234 10.44 14.90 -12.58
C ASP A 234 9.05 14.78 -13.23
N CYS A 235 8.46 13.58 -13.22
CA CYS A 235 7.24 13.28 -13.98
C CYS A 235 6.02 14.08 -13.50
N ARG A 236 6.06 14.63 -12.27
CA ARG A 236 5.00 15.48 -11.72
C ARG A 236 5.07 16.91 -12.22
N THR A 237 6.23 17.36 -12.71
CA THR A 237 6.41 18.72 -13.23
C THR A 237 7.09 18.74 -14.61
N PRO A 238 6.51 18.09 -15.64
CA PRO A 238 7.10 18.03 -16.97
C PRO A 238 7.42 19.42 -17.52
N GLY A 239 8.62 19.60 -18.08
CA GLY A 239 9.06 20.87 -18.68
C GLY A 239 9.40 21.99 -17.69
N ASN A 240 9.18 21.80 -16.38
CA ASN A 240 9.48 22.82 -15.38
C ASN A 240 10.99 22.90 -15.10
N THR A 241 11.65 23.92 -15.65
CA THR A 241 13.09 24.15 -15.43
C THR A 241 13.41 24.65 -14.03
N ALA A 242 12.43 25.14 -13.25
CA ALA A 242 12.60 25.46 -11.83
C ALA A 242 12.60 24.19 -10.96
N GLY A 243 11.89 23.13 -11.40
CA GLY A 243 11.87 21.82 -10.75
C GLY A 243 13.14 20.98 -10.96
N PHE A 244 13.08 19.72 -10.55
CA PHE A 244 14.15 18.75 -10.77
C PHE A 244 14.12 18.20 -12.21
N PHE A 245 15.31 18.02 -12.79
CA PHE A 245 15.53 17.27 -14.01
C PHE A 245 16.96 16.71 -14.04
N ALA A 246 17.18 15.71 -14.89
CA ALA A 246 18.49 15.22 -15.28
C ALA A 246 18.73 15.49 -16.78
N THR A 247 19.96 15.83 -17.17
CA THR A 247 20.36 16.15 -18.55
C THR A 247 21.59 15.36 -18.95
N ASN A 248 21.81 15.10 -20.23
CA ASN A 248 23.04 14.41 -20.66
C ASN A 248 24.28 15.33 -20.49
N LEU A 249 25.38 14.78 -19.97
CA LEU A 249 26.71 15.43 -20.01
C LEU A 249 27.54 14.90 -21.19
N TYR A 250 27.46 13.59 -21.43
CA TYR A 250 28.07 12.90 -22.56
C TYR A 250 26.98 12.43 -23.53
N ASN A 251 27.00 11.16 -23.95
CA ASN A 251 26.01 10.63 -24.85
C ASN A 251 24.65 10.48 -24.16
N ARG A 252 23.59 10.55 -24.95
CA ARG A 252 22.21 10.50 -24.48
C ARG A 252 21.78 9.04 -24.30
N PRO A 253 21.03 8.69 -23.23
CA PRO A 253 20.34 7.41 -23.17
C PRO A 253 19.29 7.31 -24.28
N LEU A 254 18.98 6.08 -24.67
CA LEU A 254 17.96 5.77 -25.67
C LEU A 254 16.64 5.38 -25.00
N LEU A 255 15.52 5.91 -25.49
CA LEU A 255 14.20 5.42 -25.11
C LEU A 255 13.93 4.10 -25.82
N VAL A 256 13.80 3.03 -25.05
CA VAL A 256 13.43 1.69 -25.55
C VAL A 256 11.96 1.45 -25.20
N THR A 257 11.10 1.44 -26.21
CA THR A 257 9.66 1.19 -26.04
C THR A 257 9.37 -0.29 -25.77
N ASN A 258 8.30 -0.58 -25.03
CA ASN A 258 7.84 -1.96 -24.77
C ASN A 258 8.94 -2.86 -24.16
N ALA A 259 9.70 -2.31 -23.23
CA ALA A 259 10.87 -2.97 -22.65
C ALA A 259 10.53 -3.77 -21.38
N LEU A 260 9.63 -3.25 -20.53
CA LEU A 260 9.22 -3.89 -19.28
C LEU A 260 7.72 -3.70 -19.08
N ASN A 261 6.96 -4.82 -19.06
CA ASN A 261 5.50 -4.82 -18.91
C ASN A 261 4.76 -3.88 -19.89
N GLY A 262 5.16 -3.84 -21.16
CA GLY A 262 4.55 -2.93 -22.14
C GLY A 262 5.09 -1.50 -22.11
N LEU A 263 5.83 -1.13 -21.06
CA LEU A 263 6.25 0.24 -20.78
C LEU A 263 7.70 0.49 -21.24
N PRO A 264 8.05 1.76 -21.57
CA PRO A 264 9.38 2.11 -22.03
C PRO A 264 10.38 2.27 -20.87
N VAL A 265 11.69 2.13 -21.19
CA VAL A 265 12.81 2.40 -20.28
C VAL A 265 13.87 3.27 -20.96
N LEU A 266 14.75 3.91 -20.19
CA LEU A 266 15.95 4.56 -20.71
C LEU A 266 17.16 3.63 -20.65
N ASP A 267 17.72 3.29 -21.81
CA ASP A 267 18.92 2.47 -21.95
C ASP A 267 20.19 3.34 -22.03
N PHE A 268 21.06 3.18 -21.03
CA PHE A 268 22.34 3.86 -20.94
C PHE A 268 23.48 3.07 -21.59
N GLY A 269 23.16 2.05 -22.39
CA GLY A 269 24.11 1.30 -23.19
C GLY A 269 25.06 0.44 -22.34
N LYS A 270 26.13 -0.05 -22.98
CA LYS A 270 27.18 -0.82 -22.29
C LYS A 270 28.01 0.04 -21.35
N LEU A 271 28.38 -0.52 -20.19
CA LEU A 271 29.30 0.14 -19.26
C LEU A 271 30.66 0.33 -19.93
N GLY A 272 31.16 1.56 -19.96
CA GLY A 272 32.48 1.87 -20.46
C GLY A 272 33.57 1.22 -19.61
N GLN A 273 34.47 0.45 -20.22
CA GLN A 273 35.64 -0.14 -19.57
C GLN A 273 36.92 0.34 -20.26
N SER A 274 38.02 0.33 -19.52
CA SER A 274 39.33 0.66 -20.08
C SER A 274 39.67 -0.29 -21.23
N GLY A 275 39.94 0.26 -22.42
CA GLY A 275 40.30 -0.52 -23.60
C GLY A 275 39.14 -1.24 -24.30
N LEU A 276 37.88 -1.03 -23.88
CA LEU A 276 36.69 -1.54 -24.57
C LEU A 276 35.91 -0.39 -25.22
N ALA A 277 35.13 -0.71 -26.25
CA ALA A 277 34.18 0.22 -26.83
C ALA A 277 33.18 0.68 -25.76
N ASN A 278 33.09 2.00 -25.55
CA ASN A 278 32.16 2.60 -24.60
C ASN A 278 31.06 3.36 -25.34
N GLU A 279 29.84 3.29 -24.83
CA GLU A 279 28.72 4.08 -25.36
C GLU A 279 28.54 5.40 -24.60
N ASN A 280 29.18 5.52 -23.43
CA ASN A 280 29.32 6.74 -22.65
C ASN A 280 27.99 7.49 -22.42
N ARG A 281 26.89 6.76 -22.25
CA ARG A 281 25.57 7.36 -22.03
C ARG A 281 25.36 7.55 -20.54
N MET A 282 25.05 8.78 -20.14
CA MET A 282 24.84 9.12 -18.74
C MET A 282 24.04 10.42 -18.62
N MET A 283 23.46 10.64 -17.44
CA MET A 283 22.75 11.88 -17.13
C MET A 283 23.21 12.48 -15.81
N VAL A 284 23.25 13.81 -15.77
CA VAL A 284 23.57 14.63 -14.61
C VAL A 284 22.35 15.36 -14.10
N PHE A 285 22.18 15.33 -12.78
CA PHE A 285 21.11 16.02 -12.09
C PHE A 285 21.33 17.52 -12.20
N LYS A 286 20.24 18.29 -12.22
CA LYS A 286 20.27 19.76 -12.17
C LYS A 286 21.11 20.29 -11.00
N GLY A 287 21.17 19.56 -9.89
CA GLY A 287 22.00 19.88 -8.74
C GLY A 287 22.33 18.65 -7.91
N TYR A 288 23.43 18.74 -7.15
CA TYR A 288 23.87 17.72 -6.22
C TYR A 288 22.81 17.48 -5.13
N GLN A 289 22.50 16.22 -4.87
CA GLN A 289 21.61 15.81 -3.79
C GLN A 289 22.48 15.38 -2.62
N SER A 290 22.31 16.00 -1.44
CA SER A 290 23.16 15.76 -0.27
C SER A 290 22.44 15.11 0.91
N ASN A 291 21.16 14.76 0.76
CA ASN A 291 20.31 14.28 1.86
C ASN A 291 19.44 13.12 1.38
N ILE A 292 20.05 12.08 0.80
CA ILE A 292 19.30 10.92 0.29
C ILE A 292 19.07 9.94 1.44
N ARG A 293 17.81 9.52 1.68
CA ARG A 293 17.47 8.63 2.80
C ARG A 293 16.68 7.39 2.42
N SER A 294 16.00 7.39 1.28
CA SER A 294 15.42 6.19 0.68
C SER A 294 15.43 6.32 -0.84
N VAL A 295 15.70 5.22 -1.54
CA VAL A 295 15.75 5.19 -3.00
C VAL A 295 15.16 3.89 -3.52
N PHE A 296 14.44 3.99 -4.64
CA PHE A 296 13.92 2.84 -5.38
C PHE A 296 14.39 2.94 -6.82
N TRP A 297 14.87 1.83 -7.37
CA TRP A 297 15.23 1.69 -8.77
C TRP A 297 14.48 0.52 -9.38
N VAL A 298 13.74 0.77 -10.46
CA VAL A 298 13.36 -0.28 -11.40
C VAL A 298 14.43 -0.30 -12.48
N ILE A 299 15.36 -1.25 -12.37
CA ILE A 299 16.64 -1.27 -13.10
C ILE A 299 16.78 -2.53 -13.95
N GLY A 300 17.17 -2.34 -15.21
CA GLY A 300 17.62 -3.40 -16.11
C GLY A 300 19.14 -3.57 -16.03
N SER A 301 19.58 -4.81 -15.88
CA SER A 301 20.99 -5.15 -15.67
C SER A 301 21.63 -5.97 -16.79
N ARG A 302 20.98 -6.09 -17.95
CA ARG A 302 21.51 -6.83 -19.11
C ARG A 302 22.89 -6.37 -19.59
N ASN A 303 23.23 -5.10 -19.34
CA ASN A 303 24.52 -4.48 -19.65
C ASN A 303 25.46 -4.37 -18.42
N GLY A 304 25.20 -5.15 -17.37
CA GLY A 304 25.96 -5.19 -16.11
C GLY A 304 25.23 -4.58 -14.92
N GLY A 305 24.33 -3.62 -15.17
CA GLY A 305 23.61 -2.83 -14.17
C GLY A 305 24.36 -1.59 -13.65
N GLY A 306 25.53 -1.27 -14.21
CA GLY A 306 26.21 0.03 -14.04
C GLY A 306 26.39 0.47 -12.58
N PHE A 307 26.24 1.77 -12.31
CA PHE A 307 26.19 2.32 -10.95
C PHE A 307 24.78 2.79 -10.65
N LEU A 308 24.23 2.41 -9.50
CA LEU A 308 22.86 2.76 -9.11
C LEU A 308 22.68 4.28 -9.03
N LEU A 309 23.62 4.98 -8.40
CA LEU A 309 23.78 6.44 -8.45
C LEU A 309 25.26 6.81 -8.42
N GLY A 310 25.62 7.90 -9.11
CA GLY A 310 26.98 8.43 -9.18
C GLY A 310 27.18 9.74 -8.43
N ASP A 311 28.44 10.07 -8.14
CA ASP A 311 28.80 11.25 -7.33
C ASP A 311 29.96 12.07 -7.93
N SER A 312 29.75 13.40 -8.09
CA SER A 312 30.74 14.32 -8.66
C SER A 312 31.97 14.60 -7.81
N GLN A 313 31.97 14.20 -6.54
CA GLN A 313 33.10 14.40 -5.65
C GLN A 313 34.18 13.35 -5.97
N ALA A 314 35.10 13.74 -6.84
CA ALA A 314 36.19 12.88 -7.31
C ALA A 314 37.25 12.59 -6.22
N ALA A 315 37.33 13.46 -5.20
CA ALA A 315 38.23 13.33 -4.05
C ALA A 315 37.49 12.69 -2.87
N GLY A 316 38.08 11.66 -2.28
CA GLY A 316 37.52 11.04 -1.07
C GLY A 316 36.31 10.17 -1.36
N SER A 317 35.68 9.70 -0.29
CA SER A 317 34.97 8.44 -0.23
C SER A 317 33.51 8.51 -0.74
N ALA A 318 33.09 9.63 -1.33
CA ALA A 318 31.70 10.07 -1.56
C ALA A 318 30.90 9.29 -2.61
N ARG A 319 31.47 8.22 -3.17
CA ARG A 319 30.81 7.34 -4.15
C ARG A 319 29.91 6.34 -3.42
N HIS A 320 28.92 6.87 -2.70
CA HIS A 320 28.06 6.15 -1.77
C HIS A 320 27.38 4.93 -2.41
N PHE A 321 26.75 5.12 -3.57
CA PHE A 321 25.97 4.11 -4.29
C PHE A 321 26.78 3.35 -5.37
N HIS A 322 28.09 3.29 -5.18
CA HIS A 322 28.99 2.60 -6.10
C HIS A 322 28.86 1.09 -5.96
N ARG A 323 28.64 0.37 -7.07
CA ARG A 323 28.65 -1.11 -7.09
C ARG A 323 30.06 -1.68 -6.92
N SER A 324 30.15 -2.91 -6.46
CA SER A 324 31.44 -3.58 -6.23
C SER A 324 32.10 -4.03 -7.54
N SER A 325 33.40 -4.30 -7.49
CA SER A 325 34.17 -4.95 -8.57
C SER A 325 34.45 -6.42 -8.24
N GLY A 326 33.44 -7.17 -7.79
CA GLY A 326 33.62 -8.61 -7.49
C GLY A 326 34.19 -9.38 -8.70
N SER A 327 33.80 -8.97 -9.89
CA SER A 327 34.29 -9.45 -11.19
C SER A 327 35.54 -8.74 -11.74
N GLY A 328 35.99 -7.67 -11.09
CA GLY A 328 36.97 -6.73 -11.64
C GLY A 328 36.39 -5.66 -12.58
N LEU A 329 35.08 -5.67 -12.88
CA LEU A 329 34.44 -4.79 -13.87
C LEU A 329 33.51 -3.72 -13.28
N TYR A 330 33.45 -3.56 -11.96
CA TYR A 330 32.74 -2.47 -11.26
C TYR A 330 31.27 -2.26 -11.70
N GLY A 331 30.42 -3.26 -11.54
CA GLY A 331 29.02 -3.21 -12.03
C GLY A 331 28.91 -3.46 -13.53
N GLY A 332 30.00 -3.91 -14.16
CA GLY A 332 30.03 -4.35 -15.55
C GLY A 332 29.42 -5.73 -15.77
N VAL A 333 29.16 -6.49 -14.70
CA VAL A 333 28.40 -7.73 -14.75
C VAL A 333 27.25 -7.70 -13.72
N PRO A 334 26.10 -8.35 -14.03
CA PRO A 334 24.94 -8.31 -13.14
C PRO A 334 25.25 -8.82 -11.74
N SER A 335 26.07 -9.88 -11.62
CA SER A 335 26.42 -10.53 -10.36
C SER A 335 27.32 -9.70 -9.43
N ASP A 336 27.85 -8.55 -9.88
CA ASP A 336 28.64 -7.69 -9.00
C ASP A 336 27.77 -7.20 -7.82
N PRO A 337 28.29 -7.19 -6.58
CA PRO A 337 27.50 -6.73 -5.44
C PRO A 337 26.96 -5.30 -5.61
N LEU A 338 25.74 -5.06 -5.09
CA LEU A 338 25.09 -3.75 -5.10
C LEU A 338 25.95 -2.67 -4.44
N TRP A 339 26.70 -3.01 -3.39
CA TRP A 339 27.51 -2.04 -2.63
C TRP A 339 29.00 -2.37 -2.67
N GLY A 340 29.82 -1.42 -3.15
CA GLY A 340 31.29 -1.53 -3.21
C GLY A 340 31.96 -1.56 -1.84
N GLY A 341 33.22 -2.05 -1.80
CA GLY A 341 33.97 -2.34 -0.56
C GLY A 341 34.19 -1.18 0.42
N VAL A 342 34.67 -1.50 1.63
CA VAL A 342 34.78 -0.59 2.78
C VAL A 342 35.77 0.56 2.56
N GLY A 343 35.24 1.78 2.59
CA GLY A 343 35.92 3.07 2.74
C GLY A 343 34.90 4.00 3.43
N GLN A 344 35.35 5.02 4.17
CA GLN A 344 34.54 5.62 5.25
C GLN A 344 33.14 6.09 4.84
N GLU A 345 32.94 6.60 3.63
CA GLU A 345 31.62 7.09 3.19
C GLU A 345 30.76 6.01 2.46
N LYS A 346 31.36 4.92 1.96
CA LYS A 346 30.59 3.74 1.47
C LYS A 346 29.94 2.95 2.60
N GLY A 347 30.41 3.15 3.83
CA GLY A 347 29.85 2.55 5.03
C GLY A 347 28.38 2.87 5.22
N ILE A 348 27.94 4.09 4.87
CA ILE A 348 26.56 4.56 5.08
C ILE A 348 25.56 3.73 4.26
N VAL A 349 25.84 3.52 2.97
CA VAL A 349 24.95 2.73 2.11
C VAL A 349 24.97 1.25 2.50
N ARG A 350 26.13 0.72 2.91
CA ARG A 350 26.25 -0.66 3.42
C ARG A 350 25.55 -0.91 4.76
N ALA A 351 25.52 0.09 5.63
CA ALA A 351 24.81 0.04 6.91
C ALA A 351 23.29 0.20 6.72
N GLY A 352 22.86 0.79 5.61
CA GLY A 352 21.47 0.86 5.21
C GLY A 352 20.85 -0.51 4.91
N GLU A 353 19.54 -0.54 4.91
CA GLU A 353 18.76 -1.74 4.61
C GLU A 353 18.51 -1.82 3.11
N THR A 354 18.64 -3.02 2.54
CA THR A 354 18.50 -3.25 1.09
C THR A 354 17.53 -4.37 0.82
N TRP A 355 16.67 -4.16 -0.18
CA TRP A 355 15.79 -5.18 -0.71
C TRP A 355 16.01 -5.30 -2.22
N THR A 356 15.91 -6.52 -2.71
CA THR A 356 15.83 -6.80 -4.14
C THR A 356 14.58 -7.62 -4.37
N ASN A 357 13.70 -7.11 -5.23
CA ASN A 357 12.41 -7.69 -5.53
C ASN A 357 11.60 -7.98 -4.25
N GLY A 358 11.53 -7.00 -3.35
CA GLY A 358 10.78 -7.09 -2.09
C GLY A 358 11.40 -8.00 -1.01
N THR A 359 12.46 -8.74 -1.34
CA THR A 359 13.17 -9.61 -0.39
C THR A 359 14.35 -8.86 0.23
N PRO A 360 14.52 -8.86 1.56
CA PRO A 360 15.68 -8.25 2.21
C PRO A 360 16.96 -9.01 1.81
N VAL A 361 18.01 -8.26 1.48
CA VAL A 361 19.29 -8.82 1.01
C VAL A 361 20.47 -8.11 1.63
N ASN A 362 21.60 -8.81 1.73
CA ASN A 362 22.88 -8.16 2.02
C ASN A 362 23.49 -7.64 0.71
N GLY A 363 23.34 -6.33 0.44
CA GLY A 363 23.85 -5.72 -0.79
C GLY A 363 25.39 -5.68 -0.91
N ALA A 364 26.14 -6.01 0.15
CA ALA A 364 27.59 -6.19 0.06
C ALA A 364 28.02 -7.47 -0.66
N VAL A 365 27.10 -8.43 -0.81
CA VAL A 365 27.35 -9.74 -1.46
C VAL A 365 26.32 -10.07 -2.55
N THR A 366 25.16 -9.43 -2.54
CA THR A 366 24.07 -9.67 -3.50
C THR A 366 24.23 -8.79 -4.72
N GLY A 367 24.12 -9.37 -5.92
CA GLY A 367 24.08 -8.65 -7.20
C GLY A 367 22.68 -8.59 -7.82
N LEU A 368 22.59 -8.15 -9.07
CA LEU A 368 21.37 -8.09 -9.87
C LEU A 368 21.18 -9.38 -10.69
N SER A 369 19.96 -9.59 -11.19
CA SER A 369 19.55 -10.82 -11.86
C SER A 369 20.08 -10.98 -13.30
N GLY A 370 20.52 -9.89 -13.94
CA GLY A 370 20.78 -9.82 -15.38
C GLY A 370 19.54 -9.43 -16.20
N GLY A 371 18.34 -9.47 -15.60
CA GLY A 371 17.11 -8.94 -16.15
C GLY A 371 16.73 -7.60 -15.53
N TYR A 372 15.42 -7.38 -15.34
CA TYR A 372 14.88 -6.25 -14.58
C TYR A 372 14.64 -6.64 -13.12
N ASP A 373 15.07 -5.76 -12.21
CA ASP A 373 14.90 -5.88 -10.78
C ASP A 373 14.34 -4.58 -10.18
N LEU A 374 13.58 -4.73 -9.09
CA LEU A 374 13.27 -3.64 -8.18
C LEU A 374 14.30 -3.66 -7.05
N VAL A 375 15.13 -2.63 -6.97
CA VAL A 375 16.05 -2.43 -5.84
C VAL A 375 15.49 -1.33 -4.96
N SER A 376 15.39 -1.61 -3.67
CA SER A 376 14.99 -0.63 -2.66
C SER A 376 16.10 -0.48 -1.64
N TRP A 377 16.42 0.75 -1.28
CA TRP A 377 17.40 1.05 -0.26
C TRP A 377 16.84 2.09 0.72
N ARG A 378 17.12 1.89 2.01
CA ARG A 378 16.74 2.81 3.08
C ARG A 378 17.92 3.03 4.02
N LEU A 379 18.16 4.28 4.40
CA LEU A 379 19.22 4.65 5.33
C LEU A 379 19.05 3.93 6.68
N SER A 380 20.16 3.58 7.33
CA SER A 380 20.12 2.95 8.65
C SER A 380 19.50 3.90 9.68
N GLN A 381 18.83 3.38 10.72
CA GLN A 381 18.28 4.24 11.78
C GLN A 381 19.37 5.03 12.51
N ALA A 382 20.55 4.42 12.70
CA ALA A 382 21.67 5.07 13.35
C ALA A 382 22.21 6.27 12.55
N ASP A 383 22.39 6.10 11.24
CA ASP A 383 22.84 7.18 10.36
C ASP A 383 21.76 8.24 10.17
N ASP A 384 20.49 7.84 10.12
CA ASP A 384 19.35 8.75 10.07
C ASP A 384 19.32 9.68 11.29
N ALA A 385 19.52 9.13 12.49
CA ALA A 385 19.59 9.86 13.75
C ALA A 385 20.85 10.73 13.87
N ALA A 386 21.98 10.25 13.34
CA ALA A 386 23.25 10.99 13.31
C ALA A 386 23.32 12.04 12.19
N ASN A 387 22.31 12.09 11.32
CA ASN A 387 22.28 12.94 10.12
C ASN A 387 23.43 12.65 9.13
N ASN A 388 23.91 11.40 9.11
CA ASN A 388 24.92 10.90 8.17
C ASN A 388 24.21 10.48 6.88
N THR A 389 24.19 11.35 5.87
CA THR A 389 23.40 11.11 4.66
C THR A 389 24.27 11.01 3.41
N PRO A 390 24.01 10.03 2.52
CA PRO A 390 24.70 9.93 1.26
C PRO A 390 24.25 11.01 0.28
N GLY A 391 25.12 11.30 -0.69
CA GLY A 391 24.83 12.15 -1.82
C GLY A 391 24.95 11.47 -3.17
N ALA A 392 24.41 12.14 -4.19
CA ALA A 392 24.52 11.74 -5.60
C ALA A 392 24.20 12.90 -6.54
N VAL A 393 24.65 12.79 -7.79
CA VAL A 393 24.38 13.76 -8.86
C VAL A 393 24.25 13.13 -10.25
N TRP A 394 24.46 11.82 -10.41
CA TRP A 394 24.41 11.18 -11.73
C TRP A 394 23.58 9.89 -11.78
N PHE A 395 23.03 9.65 -12.96
CA PHE A 395 22.61 8.33 -13.43
C PHE A 395 23.66 7.72 -14.35
N ALA A 396 23.90 6.42 -14.19
CA ALA A 396 24.73 5.58 -15.05
C ALA A 396 26.18 6.07 -15.16
N SER A 397 26.77 6.48 -14.04
CA SER A 397 28.15 6.95 -13.96
C SER A 397 28.63 6.83 -12.52
N CYS A 398 29.95 6.68 -12.31
CA CYS A 398 30.55 6.74 -10.97
C CYS A 398 31.36 8.01 -10.70
N TYR A 399 32.02 8.53 -11.74
CA TYR A 399 32.73 9.80 -11.89
C TYR A 399 32.61 10.23 -13.35
N ALA A 400 32.84 11.49 -13.70
CA ALA A 400 32.71 11.99 -15.07
C ALA A 400 34.08 12.12 -15.78
N PRO A 401 34.82 11.02 -16.05
CA PRO A 401 36.09 11.13 -16.76
C PRO A 401 35.87 11.51 -18.22
N SER A 402 36.85 12.21 -18.77
CA SER A 402 36.86 12.61 -20.18
C SER A 402 36.91 11.44 -21.17
N ASP A 403 37.34 10.25 -20.72
CA ASP A 403 37.44 9.03 -21.55
C ASP A 403 36.15 8.18 -21.55
N GLY A 404 35.10 8.60 -20.82
CA GLY A 404 33.82 7.89 -20.73
C GLY A 404 33.88 6.56 -19.98
N ARG A 405 34.99 6.28 -19.29
CA ARG A 405 35.14 5.09 -18.45
C ARG A 405 34.07 5.08 -17.35
N LEU A 406 33.50 3.91 -17.12
CA LEU A 406 32.53 3.63 -16.06
C LEU A 406 31.20 4.42 -16.17
N ASN A 407 30.85 4.84 -17.39
CA ASN A 407 29.54 5.38 -17.74
C ASN A 407 28.71 4.32 -18.49
N GLY A 408 27.39 4.31 -18.28
CA GLY A 408 26.47 3.33 -18.86
C GLY A 408 26.22 2.11 -17.98
N GLY A 409 25.84 1.00 -18.61
CA GLY A 409 25.71 -0.31 -17.99
C GLY A 409 24.32 -0.65 -17.47
N GLN A 410 23.41 0.31 -17.40
CA GLN A 410 22.09 0.11 -16.80
C GLN A 410 20.96 0.62 -17.69
N GLU A 411 19.77 0.11 -17.41
CA GLU A 411 18.53 0.64 -17.95
C GLU A 411 17.65 1.08 -16.79
N LEU A 412 17.04 2.25 -16.90
CA LEU A 412 16.21 2.80 -15.84
C LEU A 412 14.78 2.94 -16.35
N ALA A 413 13.86 2.26 -15.68
CA ALA A 413 12.44 2.37 -15.94
C ALA A 413 11.81 3.46 -15.06
N GLU A 414 12.05 3.39 -13.76
CA GLU A 414 11.58 4.39 -12.79
C GLU A 414 12.55 4.48 -11.61
N VAL A 415 12.82 5.71 -11.16
CA VAL A 415 13.68 6.00 -10.00
C VAL A 415 12.99 7.00 -9.07
N LEU A 416 12.88 6.64 -7.79
CA LEU A 416 12.29 7.47 -6.75
C LEU A 416 13.35 7.77 -5.68
N ILE A 417 13.56 9.04 -5.34
CA ILE A 417 14.52 9.46 -4.30
C ILE A 417 13.77 10.28 -3.23
N TYR A 418 14.04 9.96 -1.96
CA TYR A 418 13.44 10.60 -0.80
C TYR A 418 14.50 11.25 0.09
N THR A 419 14.14 12.40 0.68
CA THR A 419 14.96 13.09 1.70
C THR A 419 14.61 12.72 3.13
N ASN A 420 13.56 11.92 3.31
CA ASN A 420 13.16 11.33 4.58
C ASN A 420 13.39 9.82 4.53
N ARG A 421 13.72 9.22 5.68
CA ARG A 421 13.74 7.77 5.82
C ARG A 421 12.30 7.27 5.82
N LEU A 422 11.91 6.45 4.85
CA LEU A 422 10.55 5.92 4.78
C LEU A 422 10.28 4.93 5.92
N SER A 423 9.03 4.93 6.42
CA SER A 423 8.56 3.86 7.31
C SER A 423 8.55 2.52 6.57
N GLU A 424 8.42 1.41 7.30
CA GLU A 424 8.27 0.09 6.66
C GLU A 424 7.00 0.00 5.80
N ALA A 425 5.90 0.56 6.30
CA ALA A 425 4.65 0.64 5.56
C ALA A 425 4.80 1.46 4.26
N ASP A 426 5.41 2.64 4.32
CA ASP A 426 5.61 3.49 3.13
C ASP A 426 6.55 2.84 2.11
N ARG A 427 7.60 2.16 2.60
CA ARG A 427 8.54 1.42 1.74
C ARG A 427 7.80 0.32 0.97
N GLN A 428 7.04 -0.52 1.66
CA GLN A 428 6.28 -1.62 1.06
C GLN A 428 5.19 -1.11 0.09
N ALA A 429 4.48 -0.04 0.46
CA ALA A 429 3.50 0.59 -0.42
C ALA A 429 4.14 1.13 -1.71
N THR A 430 5.34 1.72 -1.61
CA THR A 430 6.11 2.17 -2.77
C THR A 430 6.57 1.01 -3.65
N GLU A 431 7.06 -0.09 -3.06
CA GLU A 431 7.42 -1.29 -3.82
C GLU A 431 6.22 -1.88 -4.54
N ARG A 432 5.07 -1.97 -3.87
CA ARG A 432 3.82 -2.49 -4.43
C ARG A 432 3.35 -1.66 -5.61
N TYR A 433 3.44 -0.32 -5.52
CA TYR A 433 3.21 0.57 -6.66
C TYR A 433 4.12 0.22 -7.85
N LEU A 434 5.43 0.09 -7.62
CA LEU A 434 6.39 -0.21 -8.69
C LEU A 434 6.20 -1.63 -9.26
N PHE A 435 5.94 -2.63 -8.42
CA PHE A 435 5.64 -4.01 -8.85
C PHE A 435 4.43 -4.08 -9.75
N ARG A 436 3.32 -3.44 -9.35
CA ARG A 436 2.09 -3.46 -10.15
C ARG A 436 2.28 -2.78 -11.50
N LYS A 437 3.05 -1.69 -11.53
CA LYS A 437 3.32 -0.94 -12.75
C LYS A 437 4.27 -1.69 -13.69
N TRP A 438 5.36 -2.22 -13.17
CA TRP A 438 6.49 -2.71 -13.98
C TRP A 438 6.61 -4.23 -14.04
N PHE A 439 5.97 -4.97 -13.14
CA PHE A 439 6.17 -6.42 -12.97
C PHE A 439 4.85 -7.15 -12.73
N SER A 440 3.92 -7.05 -13.69
CA SER A 440 2.60 -7.70 -13.63
C SER A 440 2.61 -9.21 -13.38
N ALA A 441 3.74 -9.89 -13.65
CA ALA A 441 3.93 -11.32 -13.43
C ALA A 441 4.69 -11.69 -12.13
N ARG A 442 5.10 -10.71 -11.31
CA ARG A 442 5.75 -10.98 -10.02
C ARG A 442 4.77 -10.76 -8.88
N GLU A 443 4.80 -11.68 -7.92
CA GLU A 443 4.01 -11.54 -6.71
C GLU A 443 4.45 -10.27 -5.96
N PRO A 444 3.54 -9.29 -5.76
CA PRO A 444 3.87 -8.11 -4.98
C PRO A 444 4.19 -8.51 -3.54
N ALA A 445 4.89 -7.61 -2.81
CA ALA A 445 5.02 -7.74 -1.37
C ALA A 445 3.63 -8.02 -0.76
N GLY A 446 3.55 -9.10 0.03
CA GLY A 446 2.32 -9.57 0.65
C GLY A 446 1.65 -8.53 1.54
N LEU A 447 0.44 -8.84 2.01
CA LEU A 447 -0.26 -8.04 3.02
C LEU A 447 -0.06 -8.66 4.40
N VAL A 448 0.14 -7.83 5.41
CA VAL A 448 0.32 -8.27 6.80
C VAL A 448 -0.67 -7.54 7.69
N PHE A 449 -1.62 -8.29 8.24
CA PHE A 449 -2.58 -7.79 9.24
C PHE A 449 -2.06 -8.08 10.65
N GLY A 450 -2.47 -7.26 11.61
CA GLY A 450 -2.35 -7.58 13.02
C GLY A 450 -3.45 -8.58 13.39
N ARG A 451 -4.51 -8.09 14.02
CA ARG A 451 -5.69 -8.87 14.39
C ARG A 451 -6.84 -8.68 13.40
N VAL A 452 -7.45 -9.77 12.95
CA VAL A 452 -8.72 -9.75 12.21
C VAL A 452 -9.77 -10.50 13.03
N SER A 453 -10.82 -9.83 13.49
CA SER A 453 -11.95 -10.45 14.19
C SER A 453 -13.21 -10.51 13.33
N LEU A 454 -13.87 -11.66 13.33
CA LEU A 454 -15.18 -11.89 12.70
C LEU A 454 -16.24 -11.91 13.81
N ASP A 455 -16.90 -10.77 13.99
CA ASP A 455 -17.72 -10.43 15.16
C ASP A 455 -19.23 -10.48 14.89
N GLY A 456 -19.65 -10.53 13.62
CA GLY A 456 -21.05 -10.61 13.22
C GLY A 456 -21.39 -11.91 12.52
N ALA A 457 -22.63 -12.39 12.66
CA ALA A 457 -23.09 -13.56 11.92
C ALA A 457 -23.08 -13.28 10.41
N GLY A 458 -22.67 -14.27 9.60
CA GLY A 458 -22.57 -14.13 8.15
C GLY A 458 -21.36 -13.32 7.67
N THR A 459 -20.49 -12.84 8.56
CA THR A 459 -19.35 -11.99 8.18
C THR A 459 -18.21 -12.78 7.55
N GLY A 460 -17.40 -12.12 6.73
CA GLY A 460 -16.25 -12.79 6.14
C GLY A 460 -15.06 -11.92 5.77
N PHE A 461 -13.92 -12.60 5.64
CA PHE A 461 -12.68 -12.05 5.14
C PHE A 461 -12.28 -12.75 3.85
N VAL A 462 -12.06 -11.99 2.78
CA VAL A 462 -11.82 -12.53 1.43
C VAL A 462 -10.46 -12.06 0.93
N ASN A 463 -9.53 -13.00 0.79
CA ASN A 463 -8.25 -12.81 0.12
C ASN A 463 -8.39 -13.05 -1.39
N ALA A 464 -8.33 -11.99 -2.18
CA ALA A 464 -8.15 -12.07 -3.64
C ALA A 464 -6.89 -11.31 -4.07
N TYR A 465 -5.92 -11.22 -3.16
CA TYR A 465 -4.63 -10.60 -3.39
C TYR A 465 -3.68 -11.61 -4.06
N PRO A 466 -2.88 -11.19 -5.07
CA PRO A 466 -1.98 -12.12 -5.75
C PRO A 466 -0.86 -12.60 -4.82
N GLY A 467 -0.24 -11.66 -4.08
CA GLY A 467 0.81 -11.98 -3.11
C GLY A 467 0.29 -12.61 -1.81
N PRO A 468 1.18 -13.15 -0.95
CA PRO A 468 0.79 -13.80 0.29
C PRO A 468 0.08 -12.84 1.25
N VAL A 469 -0.97 -13.31 1.92
CA VAL A 469 -1.66 -12.56 2.99
C VAL A 469 -1.41 -13.24 4.32
N ARG A 470 -0.79 -12.53 5.25
CA ARG A 470 -0.52 -13.00 6.61
C ARG A 470 -1.38 -12.25 7.61
N VAL A 471 -2.01 -12.96 8.53
CA VAL A 471 -2.74 -12.40 9.68
C VAL A 471 -2.06 -12.86 10.95
N ALA A 472 -1.67 -11.94 11.83
CA ALA A 472 -1.03 -12.33 13.09
C ALA A 472 -2.01 -13.05 14.01
N GLU A 473 -3.24 -12.54 14.15
CA GLU A 473 -4.29 -13.17 14.94
C GLU A 473 -5.63 -13.13 14.19
N LEU A 474 -6.23 -14.29 13.91
CA LEU A 474 -7.60 -14.39 13.40
C LEU A 474 -8.52 -14.82 14.53
N VAL A 475 -9.56 -14.03 14.82
CA VAL A 475 -10.49 -14.30 15.92
C VAL A 475 -11.90 -14.54 15.40
N ILE A 476 -12.51 -15.64 15.81
CA ILE A 476 -13.87 -16.04 15.45
C ILE A 476 -14.77 -15.84 16.67
N ASN A 477 -15.57 -14.78 16.66
CA ASN A 477 -16.45 -14.39 17.77
C ASN A 477 -17.94 -14.63 17.49
N ALA A 478 -18.30 -14.98 16.25
CA ALA A 478 -19.67 -15.18 15.82
C ALA A 478 -19.85 -16.51 15.07
N ALA A 479 -21.10 -16.94 14.95
CA ALA A 479 -21.47 -18.09 14.14
C ALA A 479 -21.59 -17.71 12.65
N ASP A 480 -21.50 -18.71 11.77
CA ASP A 480 -21.70 -18.54 10.32
C ASP A 480 -20.73 -17.53 9.66
N VAL A 481 -19.47 -17.49 10.11
CA VAL A 481 -18.44 -16.63 9.54
C VAL A 481 -17.56 -17.40 8.56
N TYR A 482 -16.86 -16.71 7.65
CA TYR A 482 -16.05 -17.38 6.64
C TYR A 482 -14.75 -16.66 6.29
N VAL A 483 -13.80 -17.43 5.78
CA VAL A 483 -12.54 -16.92 5.20
C VAL A 483 -12.35 -17.56 3.83
N ALA A 484 -12.22 -16.74 2.79
CA ALA A 484 -12.14 -17.21 1.41
C ALA A 484 -10.91 -16.65 0.67
N GLY A 485 -10.41 -17.37 -0.34
CA GLY A 485 -9.24 -17.01 -1.14
C GLY A 485 -8.56 -18.17 -1.87
N PRO A 486 -7.47 -17.90 -2.62
CA PRO A 486 -6.73 -18.93 -3.32
C PRO A 486 -5.98 -19.85 -2.34
N ALA A 487 -5.86 -21.13 -2.69
CA ALA A 487 -5.15 -22.10 -1.86
C ALA A 487 -3.67 -21.71 -1.65
N GLY A 488 -3.23 -21.72 -0.40
CA GLY A 488 -1.87 -21.31 -0.03
C GLY A 488 -1.63 -19.79 -0.10
N GLY A 489 -2.64 -18.99 -0.45
CA GLY A 489 -2.52 -17.53 -0.51
C GLY A 489 -2.63 -16.84 0.84
N MET A 490 -3.09 -17.54 1.89
CA MET A 490 -3.31 -16.97 3.22
C MET A 490 -2.70 -17.83 4.33
N SER A 491 -2.01 -17.16 5.27
CA SER A 491 -1.48 -17.76 6.50
C SER A 491 -1.90 -16.98 7.74
N VAL A 492 -2.17 -17.68 8.84
CA VAL A 492 -2.53 -17.12 10.14
C VAL A 492 -1.52 -17.62 11.17
N ASP A 493 -0.98 -16.75 12.02
CA ASP A 493 -0.11 -17.25 13.11
C ASP A 493 -0.95 -17.87 14.21
N LEU A 494 -1.93 -17.13 14.74
CA LEU A 494 -2.82 -17.60 15.79
C LEU A 494 -4.28 -17.53 15.35
N LEU A 495 -4.99 -18.65 15.36
CA LEU A 495 -6.44 -18.72 15.22
C LEU A 495 -7.09 -18.90 16.58
N THR A 496 -7.87 -17.91 17.01
CA THR A 496 -8.69 -18.00 18.24
C THR A 496 -10.15 -18.19 17.89
N VAL A 497 -10.78 -19.26 18.40
CA VAL A 497 -12.22 -19.50 18.26
C VAL A 497 -12.88 -19.30 19.62
N ALA A 498 -13.61 -18.20 19.77
CA ALA A 498 -14.29 -17.86 21.02
C ALA A 498 -15.52 -18.74 21.26
N SER A 499 -16.07 -18.67 22.47
CA SER A 499 -17.30 -19.40 22.82
C SER A 499 -18.46 -19.02 21.89
N GLY A 500 -19.08 -20.02 21.25
CA GLY A 500 -20.14 -19.81 20.26
C GLY A 500 -19.67 -19.38 18.87
N GLY A 501 -18.35 -19.20 18.66
CA GLY A 501 -17.76 -18.97 17.35
C GLY A 501 -17.90 -20.20 16.44
N VAL A 502 -18.31 -19.98 15.19
CA VAL A 502 -18.45 -21.04 14.18
C VAL A 502 -17.88 -20.56 12.85
N LEU A 503 -16.74 -21.15 12.45
CA LEU A 503 -16.17 -20.98 11.12
C LEU A 503 -16.88 -21.91 10.13
N ASP A 504 -17.48 -21.36 9.08
CA ASP A 504 -18.20 -22.11 8.06
C ASP A 504 -17.23 -22.79 7.09
N ALA A 505 -17.09 -24.11 7.25
CA ALA A 505 -16.28 -24.95 6.39
C ALA A 505 -16.73 -24.99 4.92
N ALA A 506 -18.00 -24.73 4.61
CA ALA A 506 -18.48 -24.72 3.23
C ALA A 506 -17.98 -23.51 2.45
N ARG A 507 -17.65 -22.42 3.15
CA ARG A 507 -17.13 -21.17 2.58
C ARG A 507 -15.67 -20.91 2.93
N LEU A 508 -15.03 -21.82 3.67
CA LEU A 508 -13.60 -21.78 3.96
C LEU A 508 -12.80 -22.30 2.77
N THR A 509 -11.76 -21.59 2.37
CA THR A 509 -10.80 -22.05 1.36
C THR A 509 -9.41 -22.12 1.95
N ALA A 510 -8.78 -23.30 1.93
CA ALA A 510 -7.37 -23.59 2.21
C ALA A 510 -6.61 -22.51 3.01
N LEU A 511 -6.81 -22.52 4.33
CA LEU A 511 -6.20 -21.65 5.33
C LEU A 511 -5.02 -22.36 6.00
N ALA A 512 -3.82 -21.78 5.93
CA ALA A 512 -2.68 -22.23 6.72
C ALA A 512 -2.67 -21.52 8.07
N VAL A 513 -2.57 -22.28 9.16
CA VAL A 513 -2.54 -21.77 10.53
C VAL A 513 -1.35 -22.35 11.27
N THR A 514 -0.61 -21.53 12.01
CA THR A 514 0.44 -22.03 12.90
C THR A 514 -0.20 -22.62 14.15
N ASP A 515 -0.80 -21.78 15.00
CA ASP A 515 -1.36 -22.16 16.29
C ASP A 515 -2.88 -21.95 16.35
N VAL A 516 -3.59 -22.83 17.06
CA VAL A 516 -5.05 -22.76 17.25
C VAL A 516 -5.39 -22.78 18.74
N ASP A 517 -6.15 -21.79 19.18
CA ASP A 517 -6.71 -21.68 20.53
C ASP A 517 -8.25 -21.69 20.48
N MET A 518 -8.88 -22.72 21.05
CA MET A 518 -10.33 -22.82 21.12
C MET A 518 -10.81 -22.55 22.55
N GLN A 519 -11.90 -21.79 22.71
CA GLN A 519 -12.59 -21.63 23.99
C GLN A 519 -13.69 -22.69 24.17
N GLU A 520 -14.23 -22.82 25.40
CA GLU A 520 -15.34 -23.74 25.66
C GLU A 520 -16.55 -23.42 24.75
N GLN A 521 -17.18 -24.46 24.19
CA GLN A 521 -18.31 -24.36 23.25
C GLN A 521 -17.98 -23.72 21.88
N ALA A 522 -16.71 -23.50 21.55
CA ALA A 522 -16.28 -23.13 20.21
C ALA A 522 -16.53 -24.29 19.21
N THR A 523 -16.85 -23.95 17.96
CA THR A 523 -16.96 -24.92 16.86
C THR A 523 -16.04 -24.57 15.70
N LEU A 524 -15.07 -25.45 15.41
CA LEU A 524 -14.28 -25.38 14.18
C LEU A 524 -14.80 -26.45 13.22
N ALA A 525 -15.24 -26.02 12.03
CA ALA A 525 -15.63 -26.93 10.96
C ALA A 525 -14.46 -27.17 10.00
N ALA A 526 -14.17 -28.44 9.67
CA ALA A 526 -13.14 -28.81 8.69
C ALA A 526 -13.71 -29.74 7.61
N VAL A 527 -13.23 -29.60 6.36
CA VAL A 527 -13.53 -30.53 5.25
C VAL A 527 -12.35 -31.48 5.08
N LEU A 528 -12.60 -32.79 5.20
CA LEU A 528 -11.58 -33.82 4.95
C LEU A 528 -11.76 -34.45 3.55
N ASP A 529 -10.65 -34.82 2.92
CA ASP A 529 -10.66 -35.68 1.73
C ASP A 529 -10.92 -37.16 2.07
N ALA A 530 -10.97 -37.99 1.03
CA ALA A 530 -11.16 -39.44 1.14
C ALA A 530 -10.02 -40.16 1.90
N ALA A 531 -8.88 -39.51 2.12
CA ALA A 531 -7.76 -40.02 2.91
C ALA A 531 -7.77 -39.51 4.37
N GLY A 532 -8.76 -38.68 4.74
CA GLY A 532 -8.87 -38.09 6.08
C GLY A 532 -8.00 -36.86 6.30
N ALA A 533 -7.38 -36.30 5.25
CA ALA A 533 -6.58 -35.09 5.35
C ALA A 533 -7.46 -33.84 5.25
N ALA A 534 -7.19 -32.84 6.10
CA ALA A 534 -7.86 -31.56 6.03
C ALA A 534 -7.46 -30.84 4.73
N THR A 535 -8.43 -30.69 3.83
CA THR A 535 -8.21 -30.06 2.51
C THR A 535 -8.25 -28.54 2.56
N VAL A 536 -8.77 -28.00 3.67
CA VAL A 536 -9.18 -26.60 3.78
C VAL A 536 -8.55 -25.89 4.98
N LEU A 537 -8.04 -26.60 6.00
CA LEU A 537 -7.36 -26.01 7.16
C LEU A 537 -6.12 -26.84 7.51
N SER A 538 -4.92 -26.27 7.39
CA SER A 538 -3.68 -26.92 7.81
C SER A 538 -3.13 -26.26 9.07
N VAL A 539 -2.93 -27.03 10.14
CA VAL A 539 -2.35 -26.58 11.41
C VAL A 539 -0.95 -27.17 11.55
N SER A 540 0.07 -26.34 11.81
CA SER A 540 1.47 -26.80 11.91
C SER A 540 2.09 -26.72 13.31
N GLY A 541 1.50 -25.93 14.21
CA GLY A 541 1.95 -25.67 15.57
C GLY A 541 0.96 -26.22 16.60
N ASP A 542 0.81 -25.50 17.71
CA ASP A 542 0.10 -25.98 18.89
C ASP A 542 -1.42 -25.91 18.71
N LEU A 543 -2.14 -26.90 19.26
CA LEU A 543 -3.60 -26.97 19.26
C LEU A 543 -4.11 -27.06 20.71
N THR A 544 -4.73 -25.99 21.19
CA THR A 544 -5.32 -25.93 22.54
C THR A 544 -6.82 -26.21 22.49
N LEU A 545 -7.26 -27.30 23.14
CA LEU A 545 -8.67 -27.74 23.17
C LEU A 545 -9.18 -27.89 24.62
N PRO A 546 -10.12 -27.04 25.09
CA PRO A 546 -10.75 -27.22 26.39
C PRO A 546 -11.74 -28.40 26.36
N ALA A 547 -12.07 -28.93 27.53
CA ALA A 547 -12.88 -30.15 27.71
C ALA A 547 -14.28 -30.10 27.05
N ALA A 548 -14.80 -28.90 26.76
CA ALA A 548 -16.10 -28.67 26.14
C ALA A 548 -16.03 -28.04 24.71
N ALA A 549 -14.86 -28.02 24.06
CA ALA A 549 -14.76 -27.63 22.66
C ALA A 549 -15.42 -28.67 21.74
N ARG A 550 -16.07 -28.21 20.66
CA ARG A 550 -16.68 -29.10 19.65
C ARG A 550 -15.93 -28.95 18.35
N TYR A 551 -15.35 -30.04 17.85
CA TYR A 551 -14.81 -30.09 16.49
C TYR A 551 -15.90 -30.68 15.59
N THR A 552 -16.23 -30.04 14.47
CA THR A 552 -17.20 -30.61 13.51
C THR A 552 -16.48 -30.90 12.22
N VAL A 553 -16.59 -32.12 11.71
CA VAL A 553 -15.93 -32.54 10.47
C VAL A 553 -17.00 -32.84 9.43
N LEU A 554 -16.96 -32.10 8.33
CA LEU A 554 -17.73 -32.42 7.13
C LEU A 554 -16.92 -33.39 6.28
N LEU A 555 -17.40 -34.62 6.18
CA LEU A 555 -16.82 -35.66 5.33
C LEU A 555 -17.38 -35.53 3.91
N THR A 556 -16.52 -35.61 2.91
CA THR A 556 -16.93 -35.67 1.50
C THR A 556 -17.69 -36.98 1.21
N ALA A 557 -18.64 -36.93 0.27
CA ALA A 557 -19.48 -38.09 -0.07
C ALA A 557 -18.62 -39.31 -0.45
N GLY A 558 -18.70 -40.39 0.34
CA GLY A 558 -17.92 -41.62 0.17
C GLY A 558 -16.83 -41.85 1.23
N ALA A 559 -16.54 -40.87 2.10
CA ALA A 559 -15.64 -41.06 3.24
C ALA A 559 -16.35 -41.74 4.41
N MET A 560 -15.69 -42.73 5.04
CA MET A 560 -16.18 -43.45 6.22
C MET A 560 -15.47 -42.93 7.48
N PRO A 561 -16.18 -42.75 8.63
CA PRO A 561 -17.52 -43.25 8.93
C PRO A 561 -18.67 -42.27 8.59
N PRO A 562 -19.94 -42.72 8.56
CA PRO A 562 -21.08 -41.96 8.04
C PRO A 562 -21.67 -40.90 8.99
N SER A 563 -20.93 -40.41 9.99
CA SER A 563 -21.41 -39.40 10.93
C SER A 563 -20.80 -38.03 10.66
N SER A 564 -21.66 -37.02 10.49
CA SER A 564 -21.36 -35.64 10.10
C SER A 564 -20.67 -34.76 11.15
N ALA A 565 -20.08 -35.36 12.19
CA ALA A 565 -19.26 -34.68 13.19
C ALA A 565 -18.34 -35.68 13.92
N LEU A 566 -17.03 -35.40 13.98
CA LEU A 566 -16.06 -36.10 14.81
C LEU A 566 -15.86 -35.29 16.10
N LEU A 567 -16.27 -35.79 17.28
CA LEU A 567 -15.93 -35.15 18.55
C LEU A 567 -14.50 -35.54 18.96
N ILE A 568 -13.63 -34.58 19.26
CA ILE A 568 -12.30 -34.84 19.84
C ILE A 568 -12.36 -34.44 21.32
N ALA A 569 -12.16 -35.39 22.23
CA ALA A 569 -12.10 -35.12 23.67
C ALA A 569 -10.75 -34.49 24.07
N ALA A 570 -10.69 -33.83 25.23
CA ALA A 570 -9.48 -33.16 25.76
C ALA A 570 -8.22 -34.06 25.90
N GLY A 571 -8.35 -35.38 25.80
CA GLY A 571 -7.22 -36.32 25.74
C GLY A 571 -6.80 -36.72 24.32
N GLY A 572 -7.26 -36.02 23.27
CA GLY A 572 -7.00 -36.34 21.86
C GLY A 572 -7.81 -37.52 21.31
N ALA A 573 -8.78 -38.05 22.06
CA ALA A 573 -9.58 -39.19 21.64
C ALA A 573 -10.72 -38.76 20.71
N VAL A 574 -10.78 -39.38 19.52
CA VAL A 574 -11.92 -39.27 18.59
C VAL A 574 -13.10 -40.09 19.11
N LEU A 575 -14.24 -39.44 19.34
CA LEU A 575 -15.51 -40.04 19.74
C LEU A 575 -16.46 -40.05 18.52
N THR A 576 -16.80 -41.24 18.05
CA THR A 576 -17.89 -41.45 17.08
C THR A 576 -19.20 -41.70 17.83
N PRO A 577 -20.37 -41.30 17.27
CA PRO A 577 -21.68 -41.54 17.89
C PRO A 577 -22.05 -43.03 18.07
N SER A 578 -21.27 -43.96 17.51
CA SER A 578 -21.57 -45.40 17.50
C SER A 578 -20.49 -46.31 18.10
N GLY A 579 -19.51 -45.76 18.83
CA GLY A 579 -18.50 -46.55 19.51
C GLY A 579 -17.13 -46.55 18.84
N THR A 580 -16.13 -46.40 19.71
CA THR A 580 -14.68 -46.39 19.55
C THR A 580 -14.11 -47.03 18.28
N THR A 581 -13.46 -46.22 17.43
CA THR A 581 -12.31 -46.67 16.64
C THR A 581 -11.15 -45.72 16.91
N ALA A 582 -10.06 -46.26 17.46
CA ALA A 582 -8.87 -45.51 17.83
C ALA A 582 -8.06 -45.15 16.58
N TRP A 583 -7.81 -43.85 16.36
CA TRP A 583 -6.74 -43.38 15.49
C TRP A 583 -5.56 -43.00 16.38
N ALA A 584 -4.38 -43.59 16.12
CA ALA A 584 -3.17 -43.28 16.86
C ALA A 584 -2.47 -42.08 16.21
N HIS A 585 -2.21 -41.03 16.99
CA HIS A 585 -1.40 -39.89 16.56
C HIS A 585 0.08 -40.13 16.88
N ALA A 586 0.96 -39.86 15.92
CA ALA A 586 2.40 -39.75 16.14
C ALA A 586 2.75 -38.26 16.30
N GLY A 587 2.76 -37.79 17.55
CA GLY A 587 3.16 -36.43 17.92
C GLY A 587 2.70 -36.15 19.35
N GLN A 588 3.60 -35.64 20.20
CA GLN A 588 3.27 -35.36 21.59
C GLN A 588 2.30 -34.17 21.69
N VAL A 589 1.19 -34.40 22.37
CA VAL A 589 0.29 -33.36 22.89
C VAL A 589 0.92 -32.87 24.19
N SER A 590 1.19 -31.57 24.31
CA SER A 590 1.55 -30.90 25.57
C SER A 590 0.38 -30.13 26.12
#